data_AF-A0A9P8HUR6-F1
#
_entry.id   AF-A0A9P8HUR6-F1
#
_cell.length_a   1.000
_cell.length_b   1.000
_cell.length_c   1.000
_cell.angle_alpha   90.00
_cell.angle_beta   90.00
_cell.angle_gamma   90.00
#
_symmetry.space_group_name_H-M   'P 1'
#
loop_
_entity.id
_entity.type
_entity.pdbx_description
1 polymer ?
#
loop_
_entity_poly.entity_id
_entity_poly.type
_entity_poly.pdbx_seq_one_letter_code
_entity_poly.pdbx_strand_id
1 'polypeptide(L)'
;MSRATVRRNVHFLDGENNEVLGFWQNGSVTWNQIAEWMHITITLPSAHYAVFRCPESGNPQDPATNHGPSINLSGNNDTVNPGYYVVLSADGKYRNLDLLLDLSFTLKNSYRQRVRERDNCCVVTGTRVPPGDYDAFEAAHIFPVAHLDLWRSGQWSQRIEDDFPDVGDSKIHSVQNGVLLLSHAHTYFDKYKIAIDPDRYQPLRSLLKYHFRMAVLCNLKARGPEYDWDEDIPPGMDPVAEISNSEEGKLRFELIMAERLNSLVE
;
A
#
# COMPACT_ATOMS: atom_id res chain seq x y z
N MET A 1 -23.82 8.59 -6.59
CA MET A 1 -23.51 8.49 -5.15
C MET A 1 -22.11 9.03 -4.97
N SER A 2 -21.95 10.15 -4.27
CA SER A 2 -20.65 10.82 -4.10
C SER A 2 -19.72 9.91 -3.31
N ARG A 3 -18.53 9.62 -3.86
CA ARG A 3 -17.41 9.02 -3.12
C ARG A 3 -17.30 9.71 -1.76
N ALA A 4 -17.07 8.94 -0.69
CA ALA A 4 -16.66 9.51 0.59
C ALA A 4 -15.39 10.35 0.34
N THR A 5 -15.55 11.66 0.27
CA THR A 5 -14.45 12.59 0.08
C THR A 5 -13.71 12.64 1.41
N VAL A 6 -12.55 11.99 1.46
CA VAL A 6 -11.60 12.17 2.57
C VAL A 6 -11.48 13.67 2.81
N ARG A 7 -11.83 14.11 4.02
CA ARG A 7 -11.89 15.54 4.35
C ARG A 7 -10.47 16.10 4.33
N ARG A 8 -10.10 16.81 3.27
CA ARG A 8 -8.81 17.49 3.09
C ARG A 8 -9.00 18.99 3.32
N ASN A 9 -7.94 19.68 3.72
CA ASN A 9 -7.94 21.14 3.84
C ASN A 9 -6.72 21.80 3.17
N VAL A 10 -5.80 21.00 2.63
CA VAL A 10 -4.70 21.43 1.76
C VAL A 10 -4.79 20.61 0.48
N HIS A 11 -4.81 21.28 -0.67
CA HIS A 11 -4.99 20.69 -1.98
C HIS A 11 -3.90 21.18 -2.95
N PHE A 12 -3.27 20.27 -3.69
CA PHE A 12 -2.31 20.55 -4.74
C PHE A 12 -2.87 20.10 -6.07
N LEU A 13 -2.91 21.01 -7.03
CA LEU A 13 -3.54 20.88 -8.32
C LEU A 13 -2.49 20.91 -9.43
N ASP A 14 -2.80 20.32 -10.58
CA ASP A 14 -2.11 20.65 -11.84
C ASP A 14 -2.72 21.91 -12.47
N GLY A 15 -2.17 22.33 -13.62
CA GLY A 15 -2.69 23.50 -14.35
C GLY A 15 -4.07 23.29 -14.98
N GLU A 16 -4.58 22.06 -15.05
CA GLU A 16 -5.92 21.72 -15.53
C GLU A 16 -6.94 21.60 -14.38
N ASN A 17 -6.55 21.95 -13.15
CA ASN A 17 -7.36 21.83 -11.95
C ASN A 17 -7.67 20.38 -11.52
N ASN A 18 -6.85 19.42 -11.92
CA ASN A 18 -6.90 18.07 -11.36
C ASN A 18 -6.10 18.02 -10.05
N GLU A 19 -6.67 17.41 -9.01
CA GLU A 19 -5.97 17.25 -7.73
C GLU A 19 -4.87 16.18 -7.84
N VAL A 20 -3.62 16.60 -7.68
CA VAL A 20 -2.41 15.76 -7.73
C VAL A 20 -2.11 15.19 -6.34
N LEU A 21 -2.27 16.01 -5.30
CA LEU A 21 -2.01 15.64 -3.91
C LEU A 21 -2.94 16.42 -2.97
N GLY A 22 -3.26 15.85 -1.82
CA GLY A 22 -4.03 16.57 -0.82
C GLY A 22 -4.08 15.83 0.51
N PHE A 23 -4.11 16.59 1.59
CA PHE A 23 -4.14 16.05 2.94
C PHE A 23 -4.90 16.98 3.89
N TRP A 24 -5.14 16.49 5.11
CA TRP A 24 -5.67 17.29 6.20
C TRP A 24 -4.59 17.57 7.23
N GLN A 25 -4.58 18.78 7.76
CA GLN A 25 -3.65 19.18 8.82
C GLN A 25 -4.24 20.25 9.75
N ASN A 26 -3.63 20.42 10.93
CA ASN A 26 -4.05 21.36 11.97
C ASN A 26 -2.98 22.41 12.35
N GLY A 27 -2.28 22.94 11.36
CA GLY A 27 -1.26 23.99 11.52
C GLY A 27 0.14 23.49 11.90
N SER A 28 0.46 22.21 11.68
CA SER A 28 1.74 21.63 12.12
C SER A 28 2.66 21.20 10.97
N VAL A 29 2.16 21.18 9.73
CA VAL A 29 2.94 20.76 8.56
C VAL A 29 3.68 21.95 7.99
N THR A 30 4.99 21.79 7.79
CA THR A 30 5.89 22.83 7.24
C THR A 30 6.17 22.61 5.75
N TRP A 31 6.59 23.66 5.06
CA TRP A 31 6.99 23.56 3.65
C TRP A 31 8.20 22.64 3.42
N ASN A 32 9.11 22.55 4.39
CA ASN A 32 10.25 21.62 4.35
C ASN A 32 9.78 20.15 4.33
N GLN A 33 8.74 19.80 5.11
CA GLN A 33 8.14 18.46 5.07
C GLN A 33 7.39 18.20 3.75
N ILE A 34 6.73 19.22 3.19
CA ILE A 34 6.12 19.11 1.86
C ILE A 34 7.17 18.82 0.79
N ALA A 35 8.35 19.45 0.87
CA ALA A 35 9.44 19.21 -0.07
C ALA A 35 9.87 17.73 -0.07
N GLU A 36 9.99 17.12 1.11
CA GLU A 36 10.30 15.69 1.25
C GLU A 36 9.20 14.81 0.65
N TRP A 37 7.92 15.11 0.90
CA TRP A 37 6.80 14.32 0.40
C TRP A 37 6.65 14.44 -1.12
N MET A 38 6.82 15.64 -1.67
CA MET A 38 6.78 15.88 -3.10
C MET A 38 7.93 15.18 -3.83
N HIS A 39 9.10 15.02 -3.21
CA HIS A 39 10.18 14.23 -3.79
C HIS A 39 9.80 12.75 -3.98
N ILE A 40 8.93 12.21 -3.10
CA ILE A 40 8.43 10.84 -3.19
C ILE A 40 7.33 10.71 -4.25
N THR A 41 6.48 11.74 -4.41
CA THR A 41 5.28 11.67 -5.26
C THR A 41 5.47 12.25 -6.66
N ILE A 42 6.42 13.16 -6.86
CA ILE A 42 6.68 13.83 -8.13
C ILE A 42 8.02 13.34 -8.68
N THR A 43 7.95 12.63 -9.80
CA THR A 43 9.13 12.06 -10.47
C THR A 43 10.08 13.11 -11.08
N LEU A 44 9.60 14.35 -11.26
CA LEU A 44 10.41 15.45 -11.77
C LEU A 44 11.38 15.97 -10.70
N PRO A 45 12.63 16.31 -11.08
CA PRO A 45 13.56 16.94 -10.14
C PRO A 45 12.98 18.26 -9.60
N SER A 46 13.19 18.54 -8.32
CA SER A 46 12.67 19.74 -7.63
C SER A 46 13.06 21.08 -8.27
N ALA A 47 14.10 21.11 -9.09
CA ALA A 47 14.50 22.28 -9.87
C ALA A 47 13.58 22.60 -11.07
N HIS A 48 12.72 21.65 -11.49
CA HIS A 48 11.91 21.78 -12.71
C HIS A 48 10.46 22.20 -12.45
N TYR A 49 10.01 22.16 -11.19
CA TYR A 49 8.67 22.57 -10.80
C TYR A 49 8.70 23.57 -9.64
N ALA A 50 7.60 24.29 -9.48
CA ALA A 50 7.37 25.18 -8.35
C ALA A 50 5.91 25.09 -7.91
N VAL A 51 5.66 25.44 -6.64
CA VAL A 51 4.33 25.46 -6.03
C VAL A 51 3.88 26.90 -5.89
N PHE A 52 2.62 27.18 -6.23
CA PHE A 52 2.04 28.51 -6.16
C PHE A 52 0.72 28.44 -5.39
N ARG A 53 0.44 29.46 -4.56
CA ARG A 53 -0.83 29.52 -3.82
C ARG A 53 -1.94 30.06 -4.71
N CYS A 54 -3.09 29.40 -4.73
CA CYS A 54 -4.29 29.93 -5.36
C CYS A 54 -4.92 30.99 -4.43
N PRO A 55 -5.34 32.17 -4.93
CA PRO A 55 -5.92 33.23 -4.11
C PRO A 55 -7.37 32.93 -3.70
N GLU A 56 -8.05 32.04 -4.42
CA GLU A 56 -9.45 31.69 -4.20
C GLU A 56 -9.62 30.87 -2.91
N SER A 57 -10.66 31.16 -2.13
CA SER A 57 -10.99 30.43 -0.89
C SER A 57 -11.63 29.06 -1.14
N GLY A 58 -12.15 28.86 -2.35
CA GLY A 58 -12.74 27.60 -2.82
C GLY A 58 -11.90 26.96 -3.91
N ASN A 59 -12.45 25.91 -4.54
CA ASN A 59 -11.81 25.26 -5.67
C ASN A 59 -11.57 26.29 -6.82
N PRO A 60 -10.31 26.53 -7.24
CA PRO A 60 -9.98 27.56 -8.21
C PRO A 60 -10.55 27.26 -9.60
N GLN A 61 -10.94 28.30 -10.35
CA GLN A 61 -11.42 28.11 -11.73
C GLN A 61 -10.29 27.97 -12.76
N ASP A 62 -9.20 28.72 -12.59
CA ASP A 62 -8.04 28.71 -13.48
C ASP A 62 -6.73 28.78 -12.68
N PRO A 63 -6.32 27.67 -12.05
CA PRO A 63 -5.12 27.64 -11.22
C PRO A 63 -3.83 27.85 -12.04
N ALA A 64 -3.83 27.65 -13.36
CA ALA A 64 -2.65 27.83 -14.20
C ALA A 64 -2.28 29.30 -14.44
N THR A 65 -3.25 30.21 -14.41
CA THR A 65 -3.00 31.64 -14.67
C THR A 65 -3.27 32.53 -13.45
N ASN A 66 -4.16 32.11 -12.55
CA ASN A 66 -4.57 32.86 -11.37
C ASN A 66 -3.94 32.29 -10.10
N HIS A 67 -2.63 32.51 -9.94
CA HIS A 67 -1.90 32.07 -8.75
C HIS A 67 -0.94 33.15 -8.23
N GLY A 68 -0.59 33.04 -6.95
CA GLY A 68 0.37 33.92 -6.28
C GLY A 68 1.82 33.64 -6.70
N PRO A 69 2.79 34.24 -5.98
CA PRO A 69 4.21 33.97 -6.22
C PRO A 69 4.58 32.52 -5.87
N SER A 70 5.70 32.06 -6.43
CA SER A 70 6.26 30.75 -6.11
C SER A 70 6.62 30.65 -4.64
N ILE A 71 6.32 29.51 -4.04
CA ILE A 71 6.64 29.18 -2.65
C ILE A 71 7.99 28.50 -2.60
N ASN A 72 8.88 28.99 -1.75
CA ASN A 72 10.14 28.30 -1.48
C ASN A 72 9.87 27.09 -0.57
N LEU A 73 10.14 25.88 -1.06
CA LEU A 73 9.91 24.64 -0.32
C LEU A 73 11.11 24.27 0.57
N SER A 74 12.33 24.47 0.06
CA SER A 74 13.55 23.97 0.68
C SER A 74 14.00 24.83 1.85
N GLY A 75 14.19 24.23 3.03
CA GLY A 75 14.61 24.95 4.23
C GLY A 75 13.57 25.92 4.79
N ASN A 76 12.31 25.82 4.32
CA ASN A 76 11.21 26.65 4.76
C ASN A 76 10.42 25.95 5.89
N ASN A 77 10.60 26.42 7.11
CA ASN A 77 9.92 25.90 8.29
C ASN A 77 8.58 26.59 8.60
N ASP A 78 8.12 27.49 7.73
CA ASP A 78 6.81 28.10 7.88
C ASP A 78 5.72 27.03 7.67
N THR A 79 4.66 27.17 8.46
CA THR A 79 3.51 26.27 8.39
C THR A 79 2.74 26.49 7.09
N VAL A 80 2.38 25.41 6.43
CA VAL A 80 1.49 25.43 5.27
C VAL A 80 0.11 25.91 5.74
N ASN A 81 -0.52 26.80 4.99
CA ASN A 81 -1.87 27.25 5.29
C ASN A 81 -2.90 26.35 4.57
N PRO A 82 -4.07 26.10 5.17
CA PRO A 82 -5.20 25.52 4.45
C PRO A 82 -5.54 26.31 3.17
N GLY A 83 -5.89 25.59 2.10
CA GLY A 83 -6.23 26.17 0.81
C GLY A 83 -5.74 25.34 -0.38
N TYR A 84 -5.83 25.95 -1.55
CA TYR A 84 -5.45 25.37 -2.83
C TYR A 84 -4.10 25.90 -3.29
N TYR A 85 -3.31 25.00 -3.85
CA TYR A 85 -2.00 25.25 -4.42
C TYR A 85 -1.94 24.61 -5.80
N VAL A 86 -1.18 25.18 -6.71
CA VAL A 86 -0.94 24.63 -8.04
C VAL A 86 0.53 24.29 -8.20
N VAL A 87 0.82 23.16 -8.84
CA VAL A 87 2.16 22.71 -9.21
C VAL A 87 2.35 22.98 -10.70
N LEU A 88 3.27 23.87 -11.03
CA LEU A 88 3.59 24.25 -12.42
C LEU A 88 5.09 24.10 -12.66
N SER A 89 5.55 24.31 -13.91
CA SER A 89 6.99 24.38 -14.15
C SER A 89 7.62 25.55 -13.38
N ALA A 90 8.93 25.50 -13.13
CA ALA A 90 9.63 26.51 -12.34
C ALA A 90 9.49 27.96 -12.87
N ASP A 91 9.17 28.12 -14.16
CA ASP A 91 8.86 29.40 -14.80
C ASP A 91 7.38 29.85 -14.65
N GLY A 92 6.58 29.11 -13.89
CA GLY A 92 5.16 29.39 -13.63
C GLY A 92 4.23 29.08 -14.80
N LYS A 93 4.66 28.25 -15.77
CA LYS A 93 3.83 27.88 -16.92
C LYS A 93 3.20 26.50 -16.73
N TYR A 94 1.98 26.36 -17.23
CA TYR A 94 1.42 25.03 -17.42
C TYR A 94 2.17 24.32 -18.54
N ARG A 95 2.75 23.18 -18.21
CA ARG A 95 3.23 22.17 -19.14
C ARG A 95 2.51 20.90 -18.74
N ASN A 96 2.14 20.06 -19.70
CA ASN A 96 1.69 18.71 -19.39
C ASN A 96 2.89 17.97 -18.81
N LEU A 97 3.07 18.16 -17.51
CA LEU A 97 4.01 17.46 -16.67
C LEU A 97 3.27 16.16 -16.45
N ASP A 98 3.66 15.10 -17.15
CA ASP A 98 3.27 13.73 -16.80
C ASP A 98 3.79 13.50 -15.38
N LEU A 99 3.05 14.02 -14.40
CA LEU A 99 3.22 13.84 -12.96
C LEU A 99 2.80 12.40 -12.71
N LEU A 100 3.60 11.47 -13.21
CA LEU A 100 3.58 10.08 -12.85
C LEU A 100 3.90 10.07 -11.36
N LEU A 101 2.85 10.19 -10.54
CA LEU A 101 2.78 9.55 -9.24
C LEU A 101 3.30 8.14 -9.48
N ASP A 102 4.37 7.81 -8.78
CA ASP A 102 5.07 6.55 -8.89
C ASP A 102 4.07 5.40 -9.09
N LEU A 103 4.19 4.67 -10.22
CA LEU A 103 3.31 3.56 -10.59
C LEU A 103 3.22 2.54 -9.45
N SER A 104 4.24 2.45 -8.59
CA SER A 104 4.23 1.62 -7.38
C SER A 104 3.12 1.99 -6.38
N PHE A 105 2.78 3.28 -6.26
CA PHE A 105 1.77 3.82 -5.35
C PHE A 105 0.35 3.61 -5.89
N THR A 106 0.15 3.74 -7.21
CA THR A 106 -1.13 3.44 -7.86
C THR A 106 -1.43 1.94 -7.88
N LEU A 107 -0.41 1.09 -8.08
CA LEU A 107 -0.50 -0.38 -7.97
C LEU A 107 -0.90 -0.87 -6.56
N LYS A 108 -0.24 -0.36 -5.50
CA LYS A 108 -0.58 -0.71 -4.11
C LYS A 108 -1.98 -0.20 -3.71
N ASN A 109 -2.37 0.99 -4.18
CA ASN A 109 -3.70 1.53 -3.94
C ASN A 109 -4.80 0.79 -4.71
N SER A 110 -4.54 0.37 -5.95
CA SER A 110 -5.50 -0.40 -6.75
C SER A 110 -5.77 -1.78 -6.13
N TYR A 111 -4.72 -2.49 -5.67
CA TYR A 111 -4.90 -3.76 -4.96
C TYR A 111 -5.75 -3.61 -3.70
N ARG A 112 -5.36 -2.70 -2.78
CA ARG A 112 -6.08 -2.51 -1.50
C ARG A 112 -7.53 -2.10 -1.74
N GLN A 113 -7.76 -1.21 -2.70
CA GLN A 113 -9.11 -0.77 -3.05
C GLN A 113 -9.95 -1.91 -3.64
N ARG A 114 -9.39 -2.73 -4.52
CA ARG A 114 -10.13 -3.85 -5.12
C ARG A 114 -10.47 -4.95 -4.10
N VAL A 115 -9.58 -5.25 -3.15
CA VAL A 115 -9.89 -6.17 -2.03
C VAL A 115 -11.01 -5.60 -1.16
N ARG A 116 -10.93 -4.31 -0.83
CA ARG A 116 -11.95 -3.57 -0.07
C ARG A 116 -13.33 -3.63 -0.71
N GLU A 117 -13.40 -3.35 -2.01
CA GLU A 117 -14.64 -3.38 -2.81
C GLU A 117 -15.22 -4.79 -2.93
N ARG A 118 -14.38 -5.82 -3.07
CA ARG A 118 -14.82 -7.21 -3.17
C ARG A 118 -15.42 -7.73 -1.86
N ASP A 119 -14.74 -7.47 -0.74
CA ASP A 119 -15.08 -8.12 0.54
C ASP A 119 -16.13 -7.35 1.33
N ASN A 120 -15.97 -6.02 1.45
CA ASN A 120 -16.88 -5.11 2.16
C ASN A 120 -17.26 -5.56 3.60
N CYS A 121 -16.50 -6.49 4.18
CA CYS A 121 -16.56 -6.92 5.57
C CYS A 121 -15.23 -7.56 5.97
N CYS A 122 -15.00 -7.63 7.27
CA CYS A 122 -13.94 -8.46 7.82
C CYS A 122 -14.31 -9.93 7.62
N VAL A 123 -13.42 -10.68 6.98
CA VAL A 123 -13.61 -12.10 6.67
C VAL A 123 -13.74 -12.96 7.92
N VAL A 124 -12.99 -12.62 8.96
CA VAL A 124 -12.93 -13.41 10.20
C VAL A 124 -14.14 -13.12 11.09
N THR A 125 -14.47 -11.85 11.30
CA THR A 125 -15.51 -11.45 12.26
C THR A 125 -16.89 -11.25 11.62
N GLY A 126 -16.96 -11.16 10.29
CA GLY A 126 -18.17 -10.78 9.56
C GLY A 126 -18.56 -9.31 9.71
N THR A 127 -17.77 -8.50 10.43
CA THR A 127 -18.05 -7.08 10.65
C THR A 127 -18.07 -6.34 9.32
N ARG A 128 -19.23 -5.78 8.95
CA ARG A 128 -19.41 -5.01 7.73
C ARG A 128 -18.63 -3.71 7.80
N VAL A 129 -18.07 -3.31 6.66
CA VAL A 129 -17.42 -2.02 6.51
C VAL A 129 -18.48 -0.92 6.52
N PRO A 130 -18.37 0.12 7.37
CA PRO A 130 -19.25 1.28 7.29
C PRO A 130 -19.07 2.00 5.93
N PRO A 131 -20.12 2.57 5.33
CA PRO A 131 -20.05 3.13 3.98
C PRO A 131 -18.89 4.10 3.77
N GLY A 132 -17.88 3.68 3.01
CA GLY A 132 -16.71 4.48 2.66
C GLY A 132 -15.65 4.65 3.75
N ASP A 133 -15.82 4.00 4.90
CA ASP A 133 -14.88 4.06 6.03
C ASP A 133 -14.19 2.71 6.22
N TYR A 134 -12.97 2.63 5.69
CA TYR A 134 -12.11 1.46 5.79
C TYR A 134 -11.00 1.66 6.82
N ASP A 135 -11.08 2.66 7.70
CA ASP A 135 -9.97 3.05 8.58
C ASP A 135 -9.61 1.94 9.57
N ALA A 136 -10.60 1.12 9.95
CA ALA A 136 -10.40 -0.06 10.80
C ALA A 136 -10.11 -1.35 10.01
N PHE A 137 -10.00 -1.27 8.68
CA PHE A 137 -9.91 -2.43 7.78
C PHE A 137 -8.68 -2.40 6.88
N GLU A 138 -7.98 -3.52 6.87
CA GLU A 138 -6.72 -3.72 6.17
C GLU A 138 -6.84 -4.87 5.18
N ALA A 139 -6.31 -4.66 3.97
CA ALA A 139 -6.21 -5.70 2.96
C ALA A 139 -4.91 -6.47 3.22
N ALA A 140 -5.08 -7.73 3.61
CA ALA A 140 -4.02 -8.66 3.96
C ALA A 140 -3.70 -9.56 2.77
N HIS A 141 -2.41 -9.75 2.46
CA HIS A 141 -2.01 -10.80 1.54
C HIS A 141 -2.15 -12.18 2.18
N ILE A 142 -2.76 -13.14 1.50
CA ILE A 142 -2.88 -14.52 2.00
C ILE A 142 -1.52 -15.24 1.91
N PHE A 143 -0.86 -15.08 0.77
CA PHE A 143 0.52 -15.48 0.55
C PHE A 143 1.40 -14.23 0.67
N PRO A 144 2.33 -14.18 1.64
CA PRO A 144 3.10 -12.97 1.93
C PRO A 144 3.94 -12.51 0.76
N VAL A 145 4.01 -11.19 0.55
CA VAL A 145 4.83 -10.59 -0.53
C VAL A 145 6.31 -10.88 -0.34
N ALA A 146 6.78 -10.94 0.93
CA ALA A 146 8.14 -11.30 1.29
C ALA A 146 8.58 -12.69 0.78
N HIS A 147 7.64 -13.55 0.36
CA HIS A 147 7.90 -14.89 -0.15
C HIS A 147 7.73 -15.00 -1.67
N LEU A 148 7.96 -13.91 -2.41
CA LEU A 148 7.80 -13.87 -3.87
C LEU A 148 8.58 -14.99 -4.61
N ASP A 149 9.76 -15.39 -4.12
CA ASP A 149 10.51 -16.49 -4.74
C ASP A 149 9.84 -17.85 -4.54
N LEU A 150 9.24 -18.09 -3.38
CA LEU A 150 8.41 -19.28 -3.15
C LEU A 150 7.15 -19.23 -4.00
N TRP A 151 6.50 -18.06 -4.08
CA TRP A 151 5.37 -17.81 -4.95
C TRP A 151 5.67 -18.18 -6.42
N ARG A 152 6.83 -17.76 -6.93
CA ARG A 152 7.30 -18.08 -8.29
C ARG A 152 7.60 -19.57 -8.45
N SER A 153 8.38 -20.15 -7.52
CA SER A 153 8.78 -21.56 -7.59
C SER A 153 7.59 -22.53 -7.54
N GLY A 154 6.55 -22.20 -6.76
CA GLY A 154 5.30 -22.94 -6.68
C GLY A 154 4.33 -22.70 -7.83
N GLN A 155 4.71 -21.85 -8.80
CA GLN A 155 3.89 -21.51 -9.98
C GLN A 155 2.47 -21.00 -9.62
N TRP A 156 2.35 -20.30 -8.50
CA TRP A 156 1.06 -19.86 -7.96
C TRP A 156 0.33 -18.89 -8.88
N SER A 157 1.06 -18.11 -9.68
CA SER A 157 0.50 -17.20 -10.68
C SER A 157 -0.39 -17.91 -11.72
N GLN A 158 -0.13 -19.19 -12.03
CA GLN A 158 -0.93 -19.97 -12.98
C GLN A 158 -2.33 -20.31 -12.44
N ARG A 159 -2.52 -20.24 -11.11
CA ARG A 159 -3.81 -20.49 -10.45
C ARG A 159 -4.61 -19.20 -10.24
N ILE A 160 -4.06 -18.05 -10.62
CA ILE A 160 -4.70 -16.75 -10.50
C ILE A 160 -5.36 -16.39 -11.83
N GLU A 161 -6.68 -16.23 -11.77
CA GLU A 161 -7.54 -15.86 -12.90
C GLU A 161 -7.62 -14.34 -13.10
N ASP A 162 -7.30 -13.56 -12.06
CA ASP A 162 -7.22 -12.11 -12.10
C ASP A 162 -6.29 -11.65 -13.23
N ASP A 163 -6.89 -10.90 -14.15
CA ASP A 163 -6.31 -10.39 -15.39
C ASP A 163 -6.26 -8.86 -15.41
N PHE A 164 -6.55 -8.23 -14.27
CA PHE A 164 -6.52 -6.77 -14.17
C PHE A 164 -5.13 -6.24 -14.55
N PRO A 165 -5.05 -5.20 -15.41
CA PRO A 165 -3.79 -4.76 -16.03
C PRO A 165 -2.64 -4.51 -15.05
N ASP A 166 -2.98 -4.02 -13.86
CA ASP A 166 -2.06 -3.59 -12.82
C ASP A 166 -1.73 -4.72 -11.81
N VAL A 167 -1.99 -5.99 -12.11
CA VAL A 167 -1.67 -7.09 -11.18
C VAL A 167 -0.20 -7.53 -11.28
N GLY A 168 0.48 -7.13 -12.35
CA GLY A 168 1.88 -7.45 -12.63
C GLY A 168 2.10 -8.92 -13.02
N ASP A 169 3.24 -9.22 -13.65
CA ASP A 169 3.54 -10.55 -14.18
C ASP A 169 3.55 -11.66 -13.12
N SER A 170 3.93 -11.31 -11.88
CA SER A 170 3.92 -12.28 -10.77
C SER A 170 2.51 -12.61 -10.31
N LYS A 171 1.54 -11.72 -10.54
CA LYS A 171 0.20 -11.76 -9.98
C LYS A 171 0.10 -11.83 -8.45
N ILE A 172 1.19 -11.50 -7.73
CA ILE A 172 1.20 -11.56 -6.25
C ILE A 172 0.27 -10.54 -5.61
N HIS A 173 0.02 -9.41 -6.28
CA HIS A 173 -0.94 -8.39 -5.90
C HIS A 173 -2.32 -8.61 -6.53
N SER A 174 -2.66 -9.84 -6.87
CA SER A 174 -4.03 -10.19 -7.27
C SER A 174 -4.97 -10.09 -6.07
N VAL A 175 -6.19 -9.62 -6.30
CA VAL A 175 -7.25 -9.65 -5.27
C VAL A 175 -7.51 -11.06 -4.76
N GLN A 176 -7.29 -12.09 -5.59
CA GLN A 176 -7.45 -13.50 -5.20
C GLN A 176 -6.42 -13.95 -4.15
N ASN A 177 -5.30 -13.22 -4.02
CA ASN A 177 -4.31 -13.33 -2.95
C ASN A 177 -4.56 -12.32 -1.80
N GLY A 178 -5.75 -11.70 -1.73
CA GLY A 178 -6.08 -10.71 -0.71
C GLY A 178 -7.32 -11.07 0.08
N VAL A 179 -7.38 -10.66 1.34
CA VAL A 179 -8.57 -10.68 2.20
C VAL A 179 -8.69 -9.40 3.02
N LEU A 180 -9.91 -8.94 3.29
CA LEU A 180 -10.15 -7.77 4.12
C LEU A 180 -10.34 -8.16 5.59
N LEU A 181 -9.52 -7.61 6.48
CA LEU A 181 -9.53 -7.92 7.91
C LEU A 181 -9.66 -6.64 8.73
N LEU A 182 -10.24 -6.74 9.93
CA LEU A 182 -10.08 -5.68 10.93
C LEU A 182 -8.60 -5.63 11.35
N SER A 183 -8.07 -4.45 11.66
CA SER A 183 -6.64 -4.27 12.01
C SER A 183 -6.11 -5.29 13.02
N HIS A 184 -6.86 -5.57 14.10
CA HIS A 184 -6.44 -6.57 15.09
C HIS A 184 -6.45 -8.01 14.55
N ALA A 185 -7.37 -8.35 13.66
CA ALA A 185 -7.43 -9.66 13.03
C ALA A 185 -6.33 -9.82 11.99
N HIS A 186 -6.01 -8.75 11.26
CA HIS A 186 -4.87 -8.69 10.34
C HIS A 186 -3.57 -9.02 11.07
N THR A 187 -3.28 -8.33 12.19
CA THR A 187 -2.12 -8.63 13.03
C THR A 187 -2.04 -10.09 13.44
N TYR A 188 -3.15 -10.74 13.82
CA TYR A 188 -3.11 -12.16 14.16
C TYR A 188 -2.97 -13.08 12.94
N PHE A 189 -3.51 -12.68 11.80
CA PHE A 189 -3.48 -13.45 10.56
C PHE A 189 -2.06 -13.50 9.99
N ASP A 190 -1.35 -12.38 9.95
CA ASP A 190 0.02 -12.30 9.42
C ASP A 190 0.99 -13.09 10.29
N LYS A 191 0.78 -13.06 11.61
CA LYS A 191 1.53 -13.86 12.58
C LYS A 191 1.13 -15.34 12.63
N TYR A 192 0.25 -15.76 11.73
CA TYR A 192 -0.31 -17.11 11.65
C TYR A 192 -0.94 -17.59 12.97
N LYS A 193 -1.46 -16.69 13.81
CA LYS A 193 -2.16 -17.01 15.07
C LYS A 193 -3.61 -17.40 14.86
N ILE A 194 -4.20 -16.96 13.75
CA ILE A 194 -5.52 -17.35 13.29
C ILE A 194 -5.42 -17.82 11.84
N ALA A 195 -6.37 -18.67 11.43
CA ALA A 195 -6.48 -19.12 10.05
C ALA A 195 -7.95 -19.10 9.61
N ILE A 196 -8.17 -18.96 8.30
CA ILE A 196 -9.50 -18.91 7.69
C ILE A 196 -9.76 -20.26 7.01
N ASP A 197 -10.92 -20.85 7.30
CA ASP A 197 -11.35 -22.10 6.65
C ASP A 197 -11.58 -21.87 5.15
N PRO A 198 -10.82 -22.54 4.27
CA PRO A 198 -10.91 -22.35 2.83
C PRO A 198 -12.24 -22.82 2.22
N ASP A 199 -13.05 -23.61 2.94
CA ASP A 199 -14.33 -24.10 2.44
C ASP A 199 -15.50 -23.15 2.75
N ARG A 200 -15.25 -22.07 3.50
CA ARG A 200 -16.27 -21.09 3.91
C ARG A 200 -16.07 -19.69 3.32
N TYR A 201 -15.01 -19.45 2.55
CA TYR A 201 -14.69 -18.13 2.02
C TYR A 201 -14.09 -18.14 0.60
N GLN A 202 -14.41 -17.13 -0.22
CA GLN A 202 -14.22 -17.08 -1.69
C GLN A 202 -12.85 -16.66 -2.29
N PRO A 203 -11.77 -16.29 -1.55
CA PRO A 203 -10.45 -16.10 -2.12
C PRO A 203 -9.92 -17.40 -2.73
N LEU A 204 -8.76 -17.34 -3.40
CA LEU A 204 -8.19 -18.53 -4.00
C LEU A 204 -7.96 -19.61 -2.93
N ARG A 205 -8.78 -20.66 -2.99
CA ARG A 205 -8.86 -21.73 -1.98
C ARG A 205 -7.50 -22.34 -1.63
N SER A 206 -6.61 -22.43 -2.62
CA SER A 206 -5.27 -23.00 -2.41
C SER A 206 -4.36 -22.12 -1.58
N LEU A 207 -4.50 -20.79 -1.64
CA LEU A 207 -3.72 -19.87 -0.82
C LEU A 207 -4.19 -19.89 0.64
N LEU A 208 -5.51 -19.94 0.85
CA LEU A 208 -6.07 -20.12 2.20
C LEU A 208 -5.66 -21.46 2.81
N LYS A 209 -5.61 -22.54 2.02
CA LYS A 209 -5.06 -23.84 2.48
C LYS A 209 -3.59 -23.75 2.87
N TYR A 210 -2.78 -23.02 2.11
CA TYR A 210 -1.38 -22.78 2.44
C TYR A 210 -1.27 -22.01 3.77
N HIS A 211 -1.96 -20.89 3.91
CA HIS A 211 -1.96 -20.08 5.14
C HIS A 211 -2.42 -20.89 6.36
N PHE A 212 -3.52 -21.64 6.22
CA PHE A 212 -4.02 -22.54 7.26
C PHE A 212 -2.96 -23.58 7.69
N ARG A 213 -2.28 -24.21 6.73
CA ARG A 213 -1.21 -25.18 7.01
C ARG A 213 -0.06 -24.52 7.76
N MET A 214 0.36 -23.32 7.35
CA MET A 214 1.41 -22.55 8.00
C MET A 214 1.03 -22.18 9.45
N ALA A 215 -0.20 -21.75 9.68
CA ALA A 215 -0.71 -21.49 11.03
C ALA A 215 -0.72 -22.74 11.91
N VAL A 216 -1.16 -23.87 11.39
CA VAL A 216 -1.11 -25.14 12.12
C VAL A 216 0.33 -25.51 12.48
N LEU A 217 1.28 -25.40 11.52
CA LEU A 217 2.69 -25.72 11.75
C LEU A 217 3.36 -24.77 12.77
N CYS A 218 3.12 -23.47 12.66
CA CYS A 218 3.66 -22.45 13.57
C CYS A 218 3.14 -22.59 15.00
N ASN A 219 1.90 -23.07 15.20
CA ASN A 219 1.30 -23.23 16.53
C ASN A 219 1.42 -24.64 17.12
N LEU A 220 1.71 -25.67 16.31
CA LEU A 220 2.01 -27.03 16.79
C LEU A 220 3.37 -27.13 17.50
N LYS A 221 4.36 -26.30 17.11
CA LYS A 221 5.60 -26.15 17.88
C LYS A 221 5.30 -25.35 19.16
N ALA A 222 5.25 -26.03 20.31
CA ALA A 222 5.01 -25.38 21.60
C ALA A 222 6.06 -24.28 21.90
N ARG A 223 5.60 -23.08 22.27
CA ARG A 223 6.40 -21.91 22.71
C ARG A 223 7.58 -21.56 21.79
N GLY A 224 7.28 -20.98 20.63
CA GLY A 224 8.23 -20.14 19.89
C GLY A 224 7.93 -18.65 20.03
N PRO A 225 8.88 -17.76 19.69
CA PRO A 225 8.73 -16.30 19.80
C PRO A 225 7.53 -15.77 18.99
N GLU A 226 7.10 -14.55 19.30
CA GLU A 226 6.07 -13.84 18.54
C GLU A 226 6.69 -13.36 17.22
N TYR A 227 6.18 -13.88 16.10
CA TYR A 227 6.79 -13.67 14.79
C TYR A 227 6.16 -12.48 14.08
N ASP A 228 6.97 -11.68 13.38
CA ASP A 228 6.50 -10.70 12.41
C ASP A 228 6.96 -11.14 11.02
N TRP A 229 6.01 -11.57 10.18
CA TRP A 229 6.31 -12.16 8.86
C TRP A 229 6.09 -11.20 7.70
N ASP A 230 5.61 -9.99 7.99
CA ASP A 230 5.10 -9.03 7.00
C ASP A 230 5.86 -7.69 6.97
N GLU A 231 6.86 -7.48 7.83
CA GLU A 231 7.78 -6.36 7.58
C GLU A 231 8.53 -6.59 6.27
N ASP A 232 8.20 -5.74 5.28
CA ASP A 232 8.91 -5.54 4.03
C ASP A 232 10.42 -5.65 4.28
N ILE A 233 11.03 -6.81 3.98
CA ILE A 233 12.49 -6.89 3.89
C ILE A 233 12.87 -5.84 2.86
N PRO A 234 13.56 -4.75 3.24
CA PRO A 234 13.86 -3.68 2.31
C PRO A 234 14.64 -4.26 1.12
N PRO A 235 14.37 -3.80 -0.10
CA PRO A 235 15.10 -4.25 -1.28
C PRO A 235 16.61 -4.14 -1.04
N GLY A 236 17.31 -5.28 -1.02
CA GLY A 236 18.76 -5.36 -0.78
C GLY A 236 19.21 -6.03 0.52
N MET A 237 18.30 -6.46 1.40
CA MET A 237 18.69 -7.32 2.52
C MET A 237 18.96 -8.76 2.04
N ASP A 238 20.14 -9.30 2.37
CA ASP A 238 20.53 -10.66 2.04
C ASP A 238 19.72 -11.67 2.86
N PRO A 239 18.85 -12.49 2.22
CA PRO A 239 18.03 -13.49 2.92
C PRO A 239 18.88 -14.50 3.71
N VAL A 240 20.11 -14.78 3.27
CA VAL A 240 21.04 -15.69 3.96
C VAL A 240 21.58 -15.04 5.24
N ALA A 241 21.79 -13.73 5.23
CA ALA A 241 22.21 -12.98 6.40
C ALA A 241 21.08 -12.90 7.45
N GLU A 242 19.82 -12.76 7.04
CA GLU A 242 18.66 -12.83 7.95
C GLU A 242 18.54 -14.23 8.57
N ILE A 243 18.62 -15.29 7.76
CA ILE A 243 18.59 -16.68 8.24
C ILE A 243 19.71 -16.95 9.26
N SER A 244 20.90 -16.39 9.07
CA SER A 244 22.00 -16.63 9.99
C SER A 244 21.92 -15.79 11.27
N ASN A 245 21.32 -14.60 11.21
CA ASN A 245 21.41 -13.59 12.27
C ASN A 245 20.14 -13.43 13.11
N SER A 246 18.99 -13.96 12.68
CA SER A 246 17.74 -13.94 13.45
C SER A 246 17.22 -15.36 13.70
N GLU A 247 16.63 -15.59 14.88
CA GLU A 247 15.97 -16.88 15.18
C GLU A 247 14.73 -17.07 14.28
N GLU A 248 14.10 -15.97 13.89
CA GLU A 248 13.02 -15.90 12.92
C GLU A 248 13.47 -16.43 11.55
N GLY A 249 14.63 -16.00 11.06
CA GLY A 249 15.20 -16.43 9.79
C GLY A 249 15.58 -17.92 9.78
N LYS A 250 16.16 -18.43 10.87
CA LYS A 250 16.49 -19.87 11.01
C LYS A 250 15.25 -20.75 10.95
N LEU A 251 14.18 -20.36 11.67
CA LEU A 251 12.92 -21.09 11.66
C LEU A 251 12.21 -21.00 10.31
N ARG A 252 12.32 -19.87 9.60
CA ARG A 252 11.84 -19.69 8.22
C ARG A 252 12.51 -20.70 7.28
N PHE A 253 13.84 -20.84 7.38
CA PHE A 253 14.59 -21.83 6.62
C PHE A 253 14.15 -23.26 6.93
N GLU A 254 14.02 -23.63 8.22
CA GLU A 254 13.56 -24.96 8.61
C GLU A 254 12.18 -25.30 8.03
N LEU A 255 11.25 -24.35 8.07
CA LEU A 255 9.87 -24.54 7.61
C LEU A 255 9.79 -24.68 6.09
N ILE A 256 10.50 -23.81 5.35
CA ILE A 256 10.62 -23.87 3.89
C ILE A 256 11.28 -25.19 3.45
N MET A 257 12.31 -25.63 4.17
CA MET A 257 12.98 -26.89 3.89
C MET A 257 12.07 -28.09 4.17
N ALA A 258 11.31 -28.09 5.27
CA ALA A 258 10.36 -29.15 5.59
C ALA A 258 9.21 -29.24 4.57
N GLU A 259 8.75 -28.10 4.03
CA GLU A 259 7.76 -28.07 2.96
C GLU A 259 8.33 -28.61 1.64
N ARG A 260 9.49 -28.11 1.21
CA ARG A 260 10.16 -28.56 -0.02
C ARG A 260 10.48 -30.05 0.03
N LEU A 261 10.97 -30.55 1.16
CA LEU A 261 11.22 -31.98 1.36
C LEU A 261 9.94 -32.81 1.31
N ASN A 262 8.83 -32.35 1.90
CA ASN A 262 7.55 -33.04 1.78
C ASN A 262 7.00 -33.06 0.35
N SER A 263 7.20 -31.98 -0.43
CA SER A 263 6.79 -31.93 -1.84
C SER A 263 7.62 -32.82 -2.78
N LEU A 264 8.71 -33.41 -2.28
CA LEU A 264 9.57 -34.37 -3.00
C LEU A 264 9.25 -35.83 -2.63
N VAL A 265 8.39 -36.06 -1.64
CA VAL A 265 8.02 -37.39 -1.13
C VAL A 265 6.60 -37.79 -1.57
N GLU A 266 5.82 -36.86 -2.13
CA GLU A 266 4.61 -37.10 -2.93
C GLU A 266 4.92 -37.06 -4.44
#